data_AF-A0A3B0XFQ5-F1
#
_entry.id   AF-A0A3B0XFQ5-F1
#
_cell.length_a   1.000
_cell.length_b   1.000
_cell.length_c   1.000
_cell.angle_alpha   90.00
_cell.angle_beta   90.00
_cell.angle_gamma   90.00
#
_symmetry.space_group_name_H-M   'P 1'
#
loop_
_entity.id
_entity.type
_entity.pdbx_description
1 polymer ?
#
loop_
_entity_poly.entity_id
_entity_poly.type
_entity_poly.pdbx_seq_one_letter_code
_entity_poly.pdbx_strand_id
1 'polypeptide(L)'
;MITLGQASKEIFDIINKYLKELEEKYIKVDLSHSEQGVFLTCHMKNNEKITLRAIEDNDRKSFTPPKNSKEHQEQGGHRASIEKIKRTNPNAWKIEVKQTIKNKIMEIGFSGSEVNWSPSTFESAFVSTIINKI
;
A
#
# COMPACT_ATOMS: atom_id res chain seq x y z
N MET A 1 11.44 -10.56 -9.64
CA MET A 1 10.62 -9.37 -9.28
C MET A 1 9.19 -9.85 -9.16
N ILE A 2 8.57 -9.69 -8.00
CA ILE A 2 7.22 -10.20 -7.73
C ILE A 2 6.17 -9.26 -8.33
N THR A 3 5.13 -9.81 -8.96
CA THR A 3 4.03 -9.01 -9.51
C THR A 3 2.98 -8.69 -8.42
N LEU A 4 2.13 -7.69 -8.65
CA LEU A 4 0.99 -7.44 -7.76
C LEU A 4 0.08 -8.67 -7.65
N GLY A 5 -0.14 -9.41 -8.73
CA GLY A 5 -0.96 -10.62 -8.70
C GLY A 5 -0.41 -11.68 -7.72
N GLN A 6 0.91 -11.93 -7.77
CA GLN A 6 1.57 -12.86 -6.83
C GLN A 6 1.55 -12.31 -5.39
N ALA A 7 1.97 -11.06 -5.19
CA ALA A 7 2.02 -10.44 -3.88
C ALA A 7 0.62 -10.32 -3.25
N SER A 8 -0.40 -9.98 -4.02
CA SER A 8 -1.78 -9.84 -3.55
C SER A 8 -2.32 -11.15 -2.96
N LYS A 9 -2.01 -12.28 -3.58
CA LYS A 9 -2.39 -13.59 -3.04
C LYS A 9 -1.70 -13.86 -1.70
N GLU A 10 -0.38 -13.66 -1.63
CA GLU A 10 0.38 -13.84 -0.39
C GLU A 10 -0.09 -12.90 0.74
N ILE A 11 -0.35 -11.63 0.41
CA ILE A 11 -0.89 -10.63 1.34
C ILE A 11 -2.26 -11.07 1.85
N PHE A 12 -3.15 -11.49 0.95
CA PHE A 12 -4.48 -11.96 1.32
C PHE A 12 -4.41 -13.16 2.25
N ASP A 13 -3.61 -14.16 1.89
CA ASP A 13 -3.42 -15.38 2.70
C ASP A 13 -2.87 -15.04 4.08
N ILE A 14 -1.93 -14.10 4.19
CA ILE A 14 -1.39 -13.64 5.48
C ILE A 14 -2.47 -12.93 6.30
N ILE A 15 -3.19 -11.95 5.74
CA ILE A 15 -4.24 -11.22 6.46
C ILE A 15 -5.33 -12.19 6.92
N ASN A 16 -5.70 -13.15 6.07
CA ASN A 16 -6.76 -14.12 6.37
C ASN A 16 -6.42 -15.02 7.58
N LYS A 17 -5.13 -15.30 7.85
CA LYS A 17 -4.70 -16.00 9.09
C LYS A 17 -5.12 -15.26 10.36
N TYR A 18 -5.18 -13.92 10.30
CA TYR A 18 -5.53 -13.06 11.44
C TYR A 18 -7.00 -12.60 11.40
N LEU A 19 -7.83 -13.09 10.46
CA LEU A 19 -9.18 -12.58 10.26
C LEU A 19 -10.03 -12.67 11.53
N LYS A 20 -9.97 -13.81 12.23
CA LYS A 20 -10.67 -14.00 13.50
C LYS A 20 -10.25 -12.98 14.56
N GLU A 21 -8.95 -12.73 14.70
CA GLU A 21 -8.43 -11.74 15.66
C GLU A 21 -8.85 -10.32 15.28
N LEU A 22 -8.90 -10.00 13.98
CA LEU A 22 -9.42 -8.72 13.51
C LEU A 22 -10.90 -8.59 13.83
N GLU A 23 -11.72 -9.61 13.59
CA GLU A 23 -13.15 -9.59 13.87
C GLU A 23 -13.47 -9.47 15.37
N GLU A 24 -12.59 -9.99 16.24
CA GLU A 24 -12.71 -9.81 17.69
C GLU A 24 -12.34 -8.39 18.15
N LYS A 25 -11.40 -7.73 17.46
CA LYS A 25 -10.91 -6.38 17.81
C LYS A 25 -11.71 -5.23 17.20
N TYR A 26 -12.25 -5.42 16.00
CA TYR A 26 -12.89 -4.38 15.20
C TYR A 26 -14.40 -4.59 15.12
N ILE A 27 -15.17 -3.50 14.94
CA ILE A 27 -16.64 -3.59 14.83
C ILE A 27 -17.04 -4.33 13.56
N LYS A 28 -16.28 -4.11 12.49
CA LYS A 28 -16.48 -4.73 11.19
C LYS A 28 -15.14 -4.82 10.48
N VAL A 29 -14.93 -5.93 9.78
CA VAL A 29 -13.76 -6.15 8.94
C VAL A 29 -14.23 -6.47 7.54
N ASP A 30 -13.83 -5.65 6.57
CA ASP A 30 -14.08 -5.88 5.16
C ASP A 30 -12.74 -6.24 4.50
N LEU A 31 -12.55 -7.51 4.15
CA LEU A 31 -11.38 -8.00 3.42
C LEU A 31 -11.81 -8.46 2.02
N SER A 32 -11.10 -7.98 1.00
CA SER A 32 -11.36 -8.35 -0.39
C SER A 32 -10.07 -8.52 -1.18
N HIS A 33 -10.13 -9.42 -2.16
CA HIS A 33 -9.09 -9.68 -3.14
C HIS A 33 -9.69 -9.59 -4.54
N SER A 34 -9.03 -8.85 -5.41
CA SER A 34 -9.44 -8.66 -6.80
C SER A 34 -8.21 -8.51 -7.70
N GLU A 35 -8.42 -8.41 -9.01
CA GLU A 35 -7.34 -8.08 -9.96
C GLU A 35 -6.67 -6.74 -9.64
N GLN A 36 -7.39 -5.82 -8.97
CA GLN A 36 -6.86 -4.51 -8.57
C GLN A 36 -5.96 -4.60 -7.31
N GLY A 37 -5.88 -5.78 -6.68
CA GLY A 37 -5.05 -6.06 -5.51
C GLY A 37 -5.85 -6.46 -4.27
N VAL A 38 -5.31 -6.17 -3.09
CA VAL A 38 -5.94 -6.51 -1.78
C VAL A 38 -6.40 -5.25 -1.08
N PHE A 39 -7.61 -5.29 -0.55
CA PHE A 39 -8.19 -4.22 0.24
C PHE A 39 -8.71 -4.77 1.56
N LEU A 40 -8.18 -4.23 2.66
CA LEU A 40 -8.64 -4.47 4.01
C LEU A 40 -9.17 -3.16 4.58
N THR A 41 -10.37 -3.17 5.15
CA THR A 41 -10.92 -2.08 5.95
C THR A 41 -11.36 -2.60 7.31
N CYS A 42 -10.76 -2.08 8.36
CA CYS A 42 -11.11 -2.37 9.75
C CYS A 42 -11.84 -1.17 10.34
N HIS A 43 -13.12 -1.34 10.67
CA HIS A 43 -13.95 -0.28 11.26
C HIS A 43 -13.86 -0.31 12.78
N MET A 44 -13.62 0.86 13.36
CA MET A 44 -13.54 1.10 14.80
C MET A 44 -14.76 1.92 15.26
N LYS A 45 -14.84 2.19 16.57
CA LYS A 45 -15.85 3.09 17.14
C LYS A 45 -15.74 4.50 16.54
N ASN A 46 -16.80 5.30 16.65
CA ASN A 46 -16.83 6.71 16.24
C ASN A 46 -16.52 6.98 14.75
N ASN A 47 -16.91 6.06 13.85
CA ASN A 47 -16.63 6.13 12.41
C ASN A 47 -15.14 6.20 12.06
N GLU A 48 -14.27 5.74 12.97
CA GLU A 48 -12.85 5.61 12.70
C GLU A 48 -12.59 4.32 11.93
N LYS A 49 -11.58 4.31 11.06
CA LYS A 49 -11.21 3.11 10.32
C LYS A 49 -9.73 3.08 9.96
N ILE A 50 -9.19 1.88 9.86
CA ILE A 50 -7.90 1.62 9.23
C ILE A 50 -8.17 0.95 7.89
N THR A 51 -7.51 1.42 6.84
CA THR A 51 -7.54 0.81 5.52
C THR A 51 -6.13 0.42 5.10
N LEU A 52 -5.95 -0.82 4.66
CA LEU A 52 -4.73 -1.30 3.99
C LEU A 52 -5.06 -1.65 2.55
N ARG A 53 -4.23 -1.20 1.62
CA ARG A 53 -4.40 -1.42 0.19
C ARG A 53 -3.08 -1.84 -0.45
N ALA A 54 -3.05 -3.01 -1.07
CA ALA A 54 -1.95 -3.40 -1.96
C ALA A 54 -2.39 -3.13 -3.40
N ILE A 55 -1.78 -2.17 -4.06
CA ILE A 55 -2.23 -1.63 -5.36
C ILE A 55 -1.06 -1.33 -6.29
N GLU A 56 -1.36 -1.15 -7.57
CA GLU A 56 -0.38 -0.71 -8.57
C GLU A 56 0.18 0.68 -8.24
N ASP A 57 1.49 0.85 -8.45
CA ASP A 57 2.17 2.14 -8.30
C ASP A 57 2.30 2.82 -9.66
N ASN A 58 1.19 3.40 -10.10
CA ASN A 58 1.08 4.02 -11.43
C ASN A 58 2.14 5.11 -11.68
N ASP A 59 2.57 5.82 -10.63
CA ASP A 59 3.61 6.85 -10.71
C ASP A 59 4.97 6.28 -11.10
N ARG A 60 5.22 5.00 -10.76
CA ARG A 60 6.44 4.28 -11.08
C ARG A 60 6.30 3.32 -12.25
N LYS A 61 5.08 3.09 -12.75
CA LYS A 61 4.87 2.19 -13.90
C LYS A 61 5.41 2.73 -15.22
N SER A 62 5.34 4.04 -15.40
CA SER A 62 5.80 4.69 -16.63
C SER A 62 6.43 6.03 -16.33
N PHE A 63 7.51 6.34 -17.06
CA PHE A 63 8.08 7.68 -17.07
C PHE A 63 7.58 8.42 -18.30
N THR A 64 7.01 9.60 -18.10
CA THR A 64 6.68 10.53 -19.19
C THR A 64 7.76 11.60 -19.25
N PRO A 65 8.61 11.62 -20.30
CA PRO A 65 9.61 12.67 -20.47
C PRO A 65 8.95 14.05 -20.55
N PRO A 66 9.51 15.08 -19.88
CA PRO A 66 9.00 16.44 -19.98
C PRO A 66 9.21 16.95 -21.42
N LYS A 67 8.20 17.61 -21.97
CA LYS A 67 8.22 18.13 -23.35
C LYS A 67 8.78 19.55 -23.44
N ASN A 68 8.82 20.26 -22.32
CA ASN A 68 9.27 21.65 -22.25
C ASN A 68 9.98 21.94 -20.91
N SER A 69 10.60 23.12 -20.83
CA SER A 69 11.38 23.54 -19.65
C SER A 69 10.53 23.66 -18.37
N LYS A 70 9.27 24.07 -18.51
CA LYS A 70 8.34 24.19 -17.38
C LYS A 70 8.03 22.82 -16.76
N GLU A 71 7.66 21.84 -17.59
CA GLU A 71 7.43 20.46 -17.16
C GLU A 71 8.70 19.84 -16.56
N HIS A 72 9.87 20.14 -17.12
CA HIS A 72 11.14 19.67 -16.59
C HIS A 72 11.39 20.21 -15.16
N GLN A 73 11.08 21.49 -14.90
CA GLN A 73 11.17 22.07 -13.55
C GLN A 73 10.14 21.48 -12.59
N GLU A 74 8.88 21.31 -13.03
CA GLU A 74 7.81 20.68 -12.23
C GLU A 74 8.14 19.23 -11.86
N GLN A 75 8.89 18.51 -12.71
CA GLN A 75 9.37 17.17 -12.41
C GLN A 75 10.59 17.13 -11.48
N GLY A 76 11.10 18.29 -11.03
CA GLY A 76 12.25 18.42 -10.13
C GLY A 76 13.61 18.57 -10.84
N GLY A 77 13.58 18.84 -12.15
CA GLY A 77 14.76 19.02 -12.98
C GLY A 77 15.56 17.74 -13.23
N HIS A 78 16.77 17.91 -13.77
CA HIS A 78 17.57 16.82 -14.35
C HIS A 78 17.82 15.65 -13.39
N ARG A 79 18.18 15.93 -12.13
CA ARG A 79 18.44 14.89 -11.12
C ARG A 79 17.18 14.11 -10.77
N ALA A 80 16.04 14.78 -10.60
CA ALA A 80 14.79 14.12 -10.27
C ALA A 80 14.25 13.30 -11.45
N SER A 81 14.39 13.78 -12.68
CA SER A 81 14.05 13.02 -13.88
C SER A 81 14.89 11.74 -14.01
N ILE A 82 16.20 11.80 -13.75
CA ILE A 82 17.06 10.60 -13.73
C ILE A 82 16.59 9.59 -12.67
N GLU A 83 16.29 10.06 -11.46
CA GLU A 83 15.79 9.20 -10.38
C GLU A 83 14.44 8.56 -10.73
N LYS A 84 13.52 9.31 -11.36
CA LYS A 84 12.25 8.77 -11.84
C LYS A 84 12.45 7.68 -12.91
N ILE A 85 13.35 7.92 -13.87
CA ILE A 85 13.68 6.91 -14.89
C ILE A 85 14.23 5.64 -14.24
N LYS A 86 15.19 5.75 -13.32
CA LYS A 86 15.77 4.60 -12.62
C LYS A 86 14.75 3.80 -11.81
N ARG A 87 13.75 4.48 -11.24
CA ARG A 87 12.69 3.87 -10.41
C ARG A 87 11.52 3.34 -11.23
N THR A 88 11.50 3.60 -12.54
CA THR A 88 10.43 3.17 -13.44
C THR A 88 10.45 1.66 -13.58
N ASN A 89 9.32 1.04 -13.30
CA ASN A 89 9.13 -0.40 -13.32
C ASN A 89 7.69 -0.70 -13.75
N PRO A 90 7.46 -1.33 -14.91
CA PRO A 90 6.11 -1.68 -15.38
C PRO A 90 5.29 -2.54 -14.41
N ASN A 91 5.98 -3.26 -13.51
CA ASN A 91 5.37 -4.10 -12.48
C ASN A 91 5.35 -3.41 -11.10
N ALA A 92 5.53 -2.08 -11.03
CA ALA A 92 5.56 -1.36 -9.76
C ALA A 92 4.22 -1.46 -9.03
N TRP A 93 4.30 -1.77 -7.73
CA TRP A 93 3.17 -1.85 -6.83
C TRP A 93 3.63 -1.50 -5.41
N LYS A 94 2.68 -1.02 -4.60
CA LYS A 94 2.95 -0.55 -3.24
C LYS A 94 1.83 -0.92 -2.29
N ILE A 95 2.13 -0.88 -0.99
CA ILE A 95 1.14 -1.00 0.06
C ILE A 95 0.92 0.37 0.69
N GLU A 96 -0.35 0.78 0.77
CA GLU A 96 -0.76 2.00 1.46
C GLU A 96 -1.59 1.63 2.69
N VAL A 97 -1.21 2.20 3.84
CA VAL A 97 -2.01 2.08 5.07
C VAL A 97 -2.45 3.47 5.49
N LYS A 98 -3.75 3.64 5.70
CA LYS A 98 -4.35 4.92 6.11
C LYS A 98 -5.26 4.71 7.29
N GLN A 99 -5.30 5.70 8.18
CA GLN A 99 -6.21 5.75 9.30
C GLN A 99 -7.09 6.98 9.18
N THR A 100 -8.39 6.79 9.34
CA THR A 100 -9.36 7.88 9.40
C THR A 100 -9.77 8.07 10.86
N ILE A 101 -9.52 9.26 11.41
CA ILE A 101 -9.94 9.65 12.77
C ILE A 101 -10.71 10.95 12.63
N LYS A 102 -11.98 10.99 13.08
CA LYS A 102 -12.82 12.21 13.04
C LYS A 102 -12.79 12.92 11.67
N ASN A 103 -12.96 12.16 10.59
CA ASN A 103 -12.89 12.60 9.19
C ASN A 103 -11.53 13.11 8.68
N LYS A 104 -10.45 12.99 9.47
CA LYS A 104 -9.09 13.25 9.03
C LYS A 104 -8.42 11.96 8.60
N ILE A 105 -7.89 11.93 7.38
CA ILE A 105 -7.14 10.79 6.84
C ILE A 105 -5.65 11.03 7.10
N MET A 106 -5.01 10.09 7.76
CA MET A 106 -3.57 10.08 8.03
C MET A 106 -2.95 8.85 7.38
N GLU A 107 -1.83 9.03 6.69
CA GLU A 107 -1.03 7.92 6.19
C GLU A 107 -0.20 7.34 7.34
N ILE A 108 -0.19 6.02 7.46
CA ILE A 108 0.65 5.31 8.41
C ILE A 108 1.80 4.73 7.62
N GLY A 109 3.02 5.04 8.04
CA GLY A 109 4.21 4.45 7.45
C GLY A 109 4.13 2.92 7.52
N PHE A 110 4.12 2.28 6.36
CA PHE A 110 4.03 0.84 6.24
C PHE A 110 5.09 0.34 5.26
N SER A 111 5.90 -0.61 5.72
CA SER A 111 6.98 -1.17 4.92
C SER A 111 6.42 -2.23 3.98
N GLY A 112 6.40 -1.95 2.67
CA GLY A 112 6.06 -2.96 1.67
C GLY A 112 5.80 -2.42 0.28
N SER A 113 6.58 -2.92 -0.68
CA SER A 113 6.47 -2.62 -2.10
C SER A 113 7.17 -3.71 -2.91
N GLU A 114 7.15 -3.61 -4.23
CA GLU A 114 7.79 -4.59 -5.09
C GLU A 114 9.32 -4.66 -4.93
N VAL A 115 9.95 -3.57 -4.48
CA VAL A 115 11.42 -3.49 -4.33
C VAL A 115 11.95 -4.17 -3.06
N ASN A 116 11.11 -4.32 -2.04
CA ASN A 116 11.50 -4.85 -0.73
C ASN A 116 10.52 -5.90 -0.20
N TRP A 117 9.78 -6.55 -1.10
CA TRP A 117 8.77 -7.52 -0.72
C TRP A 117 9.36 -8.74 -0.02
N SER A 118 8.74 -9.11 1.10
CA SER A 118 9.00 -10.33 1.84
C SER A 118 7.74 -10.67 2.66
N PRO A 119 7.18 -11.88 2.52
CA PRO A 119 6.00 -12.31 3.29
C PRO A 119 6.17 -12.14 4.81
N SER A 120 7.31 -12.54 5.36
CA SER A 120 7.59 -12.45 6.80
C SER A 120 7.76 -11.00 7.27
N THR A 121 8.38 -10.16 6.44
CA THR A 121 8.53 -8.72 6.74
C THR A 121 7.17 -8.02 6.71
N PHE A 122 6.34 -8.35 5.71
CA PHE A 122 4.97 -7.87 5.62
C PHE A 122 4.14 -8.30 6.82
N GLU A 123 4.16 -9.59 7.18
CA GLU A 123 3.42 -10.12 8.31
C GLU A 123 3.82 -9.43 9.62
N SER A 124 5.12 -9.23 9.85
CA SER A 124 5.63 -8.50 11.01
C SER A 124 5.15 -7.04 11.05
N ALA A 125 5.20 -6.34 9.91
CA ALA A 125 4.72 -4.97 9.79
C ALA A 125 3.20 -4.87 9.98
N PHE A 126 2.45 -5.85 9.45
CA PHE A 126 1.01 -5.96 9.57
C PHE A 126 0.58 -6.15 11.03
N VAL A 127 1.21 -7.09 11.74
CA VAL A 127 0.93 -7.35 13.16
C VAL A 127 1.23 -6.10 13.99
N SER A 128 2.41 -5.50 13.80
CA SER A 128 2.79 -4.28 14.53
C SER A 128 1.85 -3.09 14.26
N THR A 129 1.43 -2.90 13.00
CA THR A 129 0.71 -1.68 12.58
C THR A 129 -0.80 -1.78 12.71
N ILE A 130 -1.38 -2.98 12.55
CA ILE A 130 -2.84 -3.16 12.48
C ILE A 130 -3.34 -4.02 13.64
N ILE A 131 -2.66 -5.12 13.95
CA ILE A 131 -3.12 -6.03 15.02
C ILE A 131 -2.86 -5.44 16.41
N ASN A 132 -1.69 -4.85 16.63
CA ASN A 132 -1.25 -4.34 17.94
C ASN A 132 -1.56 -2.85 18.17
N LYS A 133 -2.32 -2.21 17.28
CA LYS A 133 -2.52 -0.75 17.31
C LYS A 133 -3.61 -0.28 18.28
N ILE A 134 -4.32 -1.19 18.93
CA ILE A 134 -5.36 -0.91 19.92
C ILE A 134 -4.91 -1.44 21.28
#